data_AF-A0A4Q3C2T5-F1
#
_entry.id   AF-A0A4Q3C2T5-F1
#
_cell.length_a   1.000
_cell.length_b   1.000
_cell.length_c   1.000
_cell.angle_alpha   90.00
_cell.angle_beta   90.00
_cell.angle_gamma   90.00
#
_symmetry.space_group_name_H-M   'P 1'
#
loop_
_entity.id
_entity.type
_entity.pdbx_description
1 polymer ?
#
loop_
_entity_poly.entity_id
_entity_poly.type
_entity_poly.pdbx_seq_one_letter_code
_entity_poly.pdbx_strand_id
1 'polypeptide(L)'
;MSFILLRRIFIFGFICLGSLILSAQNVERIYKPYIATTQLYQYGNQQEMPVYTLNSGDRLELGFDDLEGGLKNYYYSYVLCDYNWQPVNLSPFDYIKGFTQNRINTYRYSSIAYTKYTHYQAILPDRNAAPSRSGNYLLKVFLDGDTNKLVFTKQMLVLEVKAAIAGAVIQPFTPDVFTTHQKLKFSAVLQGINTF
;
A
#
# COMPACT_ATOMS: atom_id res chain seq x y z
N MET A 1 41.01 11.57 -41.83
CA MET A 1 40.47 11.22 -40.49
C MET A 1 39.55 10.03 -40.66
N SER A 2 39.93 8.86 -40.13
CA SER A 2 39.43 7.54 -40.56
C SER A 2 37.93 7.35 -40.28
N PHE A 3 37.20 6.81 -41.27
CA PHE A 3 35.78 6.39 -41.18
C PHE A 3 35.46 5.53 -39.94
N ILE A 4 36.48 4.85 -39.41
CA ILE A 4 36.40 4.02 -38.20
C ILE A 4 36.15 4.86 -36.94
N LEU A 5 36.68 6.09 -36.87
CA LEU A 5 36.50 6.99 -35.73
C LEU A 5 35.07 7.54 -35.68
N LEU A 6 34.52 7.92 -36.84
CA LEU A 6 33.16 8.45 -36.96
C LEU A 6 32.09 7.39 -36.61
N ARG A 7 32.33 6.12 -36.99
CA ARG A 7 31.46 4.98 -36.67
C ARG A 7 31.47 4.65 -35.17
N ARG A 8 32.61 4.83 -34.48
CA ARG A 8 32.72 4.64 -33.02
C ARG A 8 31.99 5.74 -32.23
N ILE A 9 32.04 6.99 -32.71
CA ILE A 9 31.29 8.11 -32.10
C ILE A 9 29.78 7.90 -32.23
N PHE A 10 29.30 7.42 -33.40
CA PHE A 10 27.88 7.10 -33.59
C PHE A 10 27.39 5.95 -32.71
N ILE A 11 28.20 4.90 -32.51
CA ILE A 11 27.85 3.77 -31.62
C ILE A 11 27.84 4.21 -30.15
N PHE A 12 28.75 5.10 -29.72
CA PHE A 12 28.78 5.63 -28.36
C PHE A 12 27.60 6.59 -28.08
N GLY A 13 27.18 7.37 -29.08
CA GLY A 13 26.00 8.24 -28.99
C GLY A 13 24.67 7.46 -28.89
N PHE A 14 24.56 6.30 -29.55
CA PHE A 14 23.36 5.47 -29.50
C PHE A 14 23.17 4.75 -28.16
N ILE A 15 24.27 4.45 -27.45
CA ILE A 15 24.22 3.82 -26.11
C ILE A 15 23.86 4.85 -25.02
N CYS A 16 24.23 6.12 -25.18
CA CYS A 16 23.87 7.18 -24.22
C CYS A 16 22.42 7.70 -24.33
N LEU A 17 21.70 7.44 -25.44
CA LEU A 17 20.27 7.81 -25.57
C LEU A 17 19.29 6.74 -25.10
N GLY A 18 19.77 5.53 -24.82
CA GLY A 18 18.99 4.48 -24.16
C GLY A 18 18.87 4.75 -22.67
N SER A 19 18.12 5.78 -22.29
CA SER A 19 17.72 5.97 -20.89
C SER A 19 16.88 4.76 -20.49
N LEU A 20 17.44 3.90 -19.64
CA LEU A 20 16.68 2.86 -18.97
C LEU A 20 15.58 3.55 -18.17
N ILE A 21 14.33 3.42 -18.62
CA ILE A 21 13.16 3.86 -17.85
C ILE A 21 13.06 2.91 -16.67
N LEU A 22 13.73 3.26 -15.58
CA LEU A 22 13.52 2.67 -14.27
C LEU A 22 12.10 3.05 -13.84
N SER A 23 11.15 2.17 -14.07
CA SER A 23 9.81 2.31 -13.50
C SER A 23 9.85 1.82 -12.05
N ALA A 24 9.85 2.75 -11.10
CA ALA A 24 9.55 2.41 -9.72
C ALA A 24 8.07 2.01 -9.63
N GLN A 25 7.76 0.91 -8.93
CA GLN A 25 6.38 0.54 -8.62
C GLN A 25 5.80 1.57 -7.64
N ASN A 26 5.09 2.56 -8.17
CA ASN A 26 4.22 3.41 -7.35
C ASN A 26 2.94 2.63 -7.04
N VAL A 27 3.01 1.83 -5.97
CA VAL A 27 1.90 0.98 -5.53
C VAL A 27 0.80 1.83 -4.87
N GLU A 28 1.20 2.80 -4.05
CA GLU A 28 0.31 3.84 -3.54
C GLU A 28 0.35 5.06 -4.44
N ARG A 29 -0.83 5.61 -4.75
CA ARG A 29 -0.94 6.81 -5.56
C ARG A 29 -2.20 7.57 -5.23
N ILE A 30 -2.10 8.90 -5.21
CA ILE A 30 -3.25 9.82 -5.24
C ILE A 30 -3.46 10.24 -6.71
N TYR A 31 -4.65 9.98 -7.24
CA TYR A 31 -5.01 10.25 -8.63
C TYR A 31 -5.78 11.57 -8.81
N LYS A 32 -6.36 12.09 -7.73
CA LYS A 32 -7.16 13.33 -7.75
C LYS A 32 -6.44 14.42 -6.97
N PRO A 33 -6.19 15.60 -7.57
CA PRO A 33 -5.38 16.65 -6.96
C PRO A 33 -6.02 17.30 -5.74
N TYR A 34 -7.35 17.20 -5.60
CA TYR A 34 -8.10 17.71 -4.46
C TYR A 34 -8.08 16.78 -3.23
N ILE A 35 -7.40 15.64 -3.30
CA ILE A 35 -7.31 14.70 -2.20
C ILE A 35 -6.02 14.93 -1.43
N ALA A 36 -6.14 15.09 -0.12
CA ALA A 36 -5.02 15.31 0.78
C ALA A 36 -5.09 14.39 2.00
N THR A 37 -3.97 14.34 2.73
CA THR A 37 -3.88 13.68 4.05
C THR A 37 -4.35 12.22 4.05
N THR A 38 -4.11 11.47 2.97
CA THR A 38 -4.49 10.05 2.91
C THR A 38 -3.66 9.23 3.89
N GLN A 39 -4.32 8.63 4.88
CA GLN A 39 -3.70 7.86 5.93
C GLN A 39 -4.41 6.51 6.08
N LEU A 40 -3.62 5.46 6.34
CA LEU A 40 -4.11 4.14 6.70
C LEU A 40 -3.17 3.56 7.75
N TYR A 41 -3.67 3.29 8.94
CA TYR A 41 -2.86 2.88 10.10
C TYR A 41 -3.70 2.01 11.05
N GLN A 42 -3.08 1.43 12.07
CA GLN A 42 -3.78 0.63 13.07
C GLN A 42 -4.70 1.50 13.93
N TYR A 43 -5.93 1.06 14.16
CA TYR A 43 -6.91 1.84 14.92
C TYR A 43 -6.38 2.23 16.31
N GLY A 44 -6.33 3.53 16.60
CA GLY A 44 -5.78 4.07 17.84
C GLY A 44 -4.26 4.31 17.84
N ASN A 45 -3.53 3.91 16.80
CA ASN A 45 -2.09 4.16 16.67
C ASN A 45 -1.69 4.63 15.25
N GLN A 46 -1.57 5.94 15.08
CA GLN A 46 -1.21 6.59 13.80
C GLN A 46 0.21 6.34 13.32
N GLN A 47 1.09 5.84 14.19
CA GLN A 47 2.50 5.58 13.86
C GLN A 47 2.72 4.15 13.36
N GLU A 48 1.73 3.27 13.52
CA GLU A 48 1.84 1.87 13.13
C GLU A 48 1.50 1.62 11.66
N MET A 49 2.13 0.57 11.12
CA MET A 49 1.84 0.08 9.79
C MET A 49 0.42 -0.49 9.70
N PRO A 50 -0.23 -0.42 8.52
CA PRO A 50 -1.56 -0.94 8.31
C PRO A 50 -1.56 -2.48 8.20
N VAL A 51 -1.45 -3.16 9.34
CA VAL A 51 -1.49 -4.63 9.45
C VAL A 51 -2.79 -5.05 10.14
N TYR A 52 -3.56 -5.89 9.46
CA TYR A 52 -4.77 -6.51 9.99
C TYR A 52 -4.52 -8.01 10.21
N THR A 53 -4.66 -8.51 11.44
CA THR A 53 -4.55 -9.95 11.71
C THR A 53 -5.89 -10.64 11.43
N LEU A 54 -5.89 -11.68 10.60
CA LEU A 54 -7.09 -12.44 10.29
C LEU A 54 -7.74 -13.02 11.55
N ASN A 55 -9.06 -12.90 11.61
CA ASN A 55 -9.89 -13.41 12.70
C ASN A 55 -9.54 -12.83 14.09
N SER A 56 -8.83 -11.71 14.15
CA SER A 56 -8.60 -10.97 15.39
C SER A 56 -9.64 -9.86 15.58
N GLY A 57 -9.54 -9.13 16.70
CA GLY A 57 -10.28 -7.89 16.92
C GLY A 57 -9.59 -6.64 16.35
N ASP A 58 -8.49 -6.81 15.62
CA ASP A 58 -7.71 -5.70 15.08
C ASP A 58 -8.53 -4.91 14.06
N ARG A 59 -8.30 -3.60 14.06
CA ARG A 59 -8.96 -2.69 13.14
C ARG A 59 -7.93 -1.73 12.58
N LEU A 60 -8.16 -1.29 11.35
CA LEU A 60 -7.43 -0.21 10.71
C LEU A 60 -8.33 1.00 10.57
N GLU A 61 -7.71 2.17 10.55
CA GLU A 61 -8.37 3.44 10.32
C GLU A 61 -7.88 4.06 9.02
N LEU A 62 -8.79 4.23 8.08
CA LEU A 62 -8.60 5.02 6.87
C LEU A 62 -9.08 6.45 7.14
N GLY A 63 -8.26 7.44 6.81
CA GLY A 63 -8.64 8.85 6.83
C GLY A 63 -8.11 9.59 5.60
N PHE A 64 -8.87 10.54 5.07
CA PHE A 64 -8.43 11.46 4.02
C PHE A 64 -9.30 12.71 3.95
N ASP A 65 -8.77 13.77 3.33
CA ASP A 65 -9.46 15.03 3.14
C ASP A 65 -9.76 15.27 1.66
N ASP A 66 -10.99 15.72 1.37
CA ASP A 66 -11.38 16.25 0.06
C ASP A 66 -11.45 17.78 0.13
N LEU A 67 -10.51 18.44 -0.54
CA LEU A 67 -10.32 19.89 -0.55
C LEU A 67 -11.32 20.65 -1.45
N GLU A 68 -12.10 19.95 -2.29
CA GLU A 68 -13.23 20.58 -2.98
C GLU A 68 -14.42 20.80 -2.03
N GLY A 69 -14.42 20.11 -0.87
CA GLY A 69 -15.50 20.14 0.09
C GLY A 69 -16.79 19.50 -0.44
N GLY A 70 -17.91 19.80 0.23
CA GLY A 70 -19.20 19.21 -0.09
C GLY A 70 -19.28 17.72 0.23
N LEU A 71 -20.39 17.07 -0.14
CA LEU A 71 -20.59 15.64 0.04
C LEU A 71 -20.41 14.91 -1.28
N LYS A 72 -19.52 13.92 -1.29
CA LYS A 72 -19.30 13.00 -2.40
C LYS A 72 -19.42 11.56 -1.93
N ASN A 73 -19.73 10.68 -2.87
CA ASN A 73 -19.93 9.26 -2.57
C ASN A 73 -18.63 8.50 -2.78
N TYR A 74 -17.80 8.43 -1.73
CA TYR A 74 -16.61 7.60 -1.74
C TYR A 74 -16.94 6.15 -1.38
N TYR A 75 -16.28 5.24 -2.08
CA TYR A 75 -16.33 3.81 -1.85
C TYR A 75 -14.91 3.28 -1.71
N TYR A 76 -14.75 2.17 -1.01
CA TYR A 76 -13.51 1.42 -0.97
C TYR A 76 -13.71 -0.06 -1.32
N SER A 77 -12.64 -0.70 -1.80
CA SER A 77 -12.56 -2.13 -2.05
C SER A 77 -11.14 -2.64 -1.78
N TYR A 78 -11.01 -3.94 -1.56
CA TYR A 78 -9.75 -4.63 -1.35
C TYR A 78 -9.31 -5.33 -2.64
N VAL A 79 -8.03 -5.23 -3.00
CA VAL A 79 -7.45 -6.00 -4.11
C VAL A 79 -6.29 -6.81 -3.56
N LEU A 80 -6.40 -8.13 -3.58
CA LEU A 80 -5.33 -9.03 -3.18
C LEU A 80 -4.18 -8.96 -4.20
N CYS A 81 -2.97 -8.85 -3.69
CA CYS A 81 -1.74 -8.71 -4.47
C CYS A 81 -0.72 -9.79 -4.09
N ASP A 82 0.18 -10.07 -5.03
CA ASP A 82 1.36 -10.89 -4.79
C ASP A 82 2.48 -10.12 -4.05
N TYR A 83 3.63 -10.75 -3.90
CA TYR A 83 4.80 -10.17 -3.24
C TYR A 83 5.40 -8.96 -4.00
N ASN A 84 5.12 -8.82 -5.30
CA ASN A 84 5.50 -7.69 -6.15
C ASN A 84 4.38 -6.64 -6.25
N TRP A 85 3.39 -6.68 -5.36
CA TRP A 85 2.23 -5.80 -5.36
C TRP A 85 1.42 -5.82 -6.67
N GLN A 86 1.48 -6.91 -7.42
CA GLN A 86 0.65 -7.11 -8.61
C GLN A 86 -0.66 -7.78 -8.22
N PRO A 87 -1.82 -7.32 -8.71
CA PRO A 87 -3.09 -7.97 -8.46
C PRO A 87 -3.06 -9.44 -8.85
N VAL A 88 -3.50 -10.32 -7.96
CA VAL A 88 -3.60 -11.75 -8.26
C VAL A 88 -4.82 -12.00 -9.16
N ASN A 89 -4.74 -13.04 -10.00
CA ASN A 89 -5.87 -13.48 -10.81
C ASN A 89 -6.83 -14.37 -10.00
N LEU A 90 -7.47 -13.78 -8.98
CA LEU A 90 -8.52 -14.41 -8.18
C LEU A 90 -9.77 -13.53 -8.17
N SER A 91 -10.93 -14.17 -8.03
CA SER A 91 -12.18 -13.44 -7.88
C SER A 91 -12.20 -12.72 -6.53
N PRO A 92 -12.70 -11.47 -6.43
CA PRO A 92 -12.88 -10.79 -5.15
C PRO A 92 -13.70 -11.60 -4.14
N PHE A 93 -14.63 -12.45 -4.60
CA PHE A 93 -15.40 -13.33 -3.73
C PHE A 93 -14.56 -14.43 -3.06
N ASP A 94 -13.38 -14.74 -3.57
CA ASP A 94 -12.47 -15.75 -3.00
C ASP A 94 -11.68 -15.22 -1.80
N TYR A 95 -11.58 -13.90 -1.66
CA TYR A 95 -10.74 -13.24 -0.66
C TYR A 95 -11.42 -12.08 0.09
N ILE A 96 -12.67 -11.73 -0.23
CA ILE A 96 -13.49 -10.79 0.52
C ILE A 96 -14.75 -11.52 1.01
N LYS A 97 -14.97 -11.52 2.32
CA LYS A 97 -16.20 -12.00 2.94
C LYS A 97 -17.21 -10.86 2.98
N GLY A 98 -18.33 -11.04 2.28
CA GLY A 98 -19.44 -10.08 2.22
C GLY A 98 -19.42 -9.25 0.93
N PHE A 99 -19.68 -7.95 1.03
CA PHE A 99 -19.67 -7.03 -0.11
C PHE A 99 -18.25 -6.78 -0.60
N THR A 100 -18.08 -6.74 -1.92
CA THR A 100 -16.79 -6.48 -2.57
C THR A 100 -16.39 -5.00 -2.54
N GLN A 101 -17.35 -4.11 -2.30
CA GLN A 101 -17.12 -2.67 -2.12
C GLN A 101 -18.09 -2.09 -1.10
N ASN A 102 -17.61 -1.07 -0.38
CA ASN A 102 -18.35 -0.44 0.70
C ASN A 102 -18.33 1.08 0.57
N ARG A 103 -19.45 1.73 0.86
CA ARG A 103 -19.56 3.20 0.91
C ARG A 103 -18.96 3.72 2.21
N ILE A 104 -18.19 4.81 2.11
CA ILE A 104 -17.68 5.56 3.26
C ILE A 104 -18.75 6.55 3.70
N ASN A 105 -19.41 6.26 4.84
CA ASN A 105 -20.51 7.07 5.35
C ASN A 105 -20.10 8.03 6.48
N THR A 106 -18.92 7.81 7.09
CA THR A 106 -18.43 8.68 8.15
C THR A 106 -17.65 9.83 7.54
N TYR A 107 -18.20 11.04 7.67
CA TYR A 107 -17.55 12.26 7.19
C TYR A 107 -17.88 13.44 8.10
N ARG A 108 -17.02 14.47 8.05
CA ARG A 108 -17.25 15.75 8.73
C ARG A 108 -16.74 16.91 7.88
N TYR A 109 -17.46 18.02 7.88
CA TYR A 109 -16.99 19.25 7.26
C TYR A 109 -15.92 19.91 8.12
N SER A 110 -14.93 20.54 7.49
CA SER A 110 -13.97 21.40 8.16
C SER A 110 -14.69 22.54 8.89
N SER A 111 -14.24 22.87 10.10
CA SER A 111 -14.72 24.02 10.86
C SER A 111 -13.58 25.02 11.05
N ILE A 112 -13.85 26.31 10.81
CA ILE A 112 -12.91 27.43 11.04
C ILE A 112 -11.55 27.22 10.31
N ALA A 113 -11.57 26.53 9.16
CA ALA A 113 -10.38 26.33 8.33
C ALA A 113 -10.34 27.36 7.19
N TYR A 114 -9.15 27.89 6.88
CA TYR A 114 -8.96 28.78 5.72
C TYR A 114 -9.25 28.06 4.40
N THR A 115 -8.73 26.84 4.26
CA THR A 115 -9.09 25.93 3.15
C THR A 115 -10.22 25.02 3.61
N LYS A 116 -11.38 25.12 2.96
CA LYS A 116 -12.51 24.22 3.25
C LYS A 116 -12.19 22.81 2.77
N TYR A 117 -12.57 21.81 3.57
CA TYR A 117 -12.45 20.40 3.18
C TYR A 117 -13.56 19.57 3.81
N THR A 118 -13.80 18.38 3.26
CA THR A 118 -14.59 17.33 3.90
C THR A 118 -13.67 16.19 4.27
N HIS A 119 -13.60 15.86 5.56
CA HIS A 119 -12.82 14.73 6.06
C HIS A 119 -13.67 13.47 6.01
N TYR A 120 -13.14 12.41 5.41
CA TYR A 120 -13.77 11.10 5.34
C TYR A 120 -12.98 10.10 6.17
N GLN A 121 -13.69 9.17 6.81
CA GLN A 121 -13.12 8.16 7.69
C GLN A 121 -13.79 6.80 7.47
N ALA A 122 -13.02 5.72 7.51
CA ALA A 122 -13.56 4.36 7.53
C ALA A 122 -12.76 3.49 8.51
N ILE A 123 -13.48 2.66 9.28
CA ILE A 123 -12.89 1.64 10.13
C ILE A 123 -12.97 0.30 9.41
N LEU A 124 -11.84 -0.36 9.25
CA LEU A 124 -11.67 -1.56 8.44
C LEU A 124 -11.18 -2.72 9.31
N PRO A 125 -11.56 -3.98 9.02
CA PRO A 125 -12.61 -4.34 8.08
C PRO A 125 -14.02 -3.95 8.58
N ASP A 126 -14.94 -3.76 7.65
CA ASP A 126 -16.36 -3.61 7.99
C ASP A 126 -16.98 -4.99 8.27
N ARG A 127 -18.03 -5.06 9.10
CA ARG A 127 -18.70 -6.32 9.44
C ARG A 127 -19.19 -7.08 8.20
N ASN A 128 -19.57 -6.36 7.15
CA ASN A 128 -20.08 -6.92 5.91
C ASN A 128 -19.06 -6.86 4.77
N ALA A 129 -17.79 -6.46 5.00
CA ALA A 129 -16.73 -6.56 4.01
C ALA A 129 -15.37 -6.70 4.71
N ALA A 130 -14.88 -7.94 4.77
CA ALA A 130 -13.62 -8.27 5.44
C ALA A 130 -12.72 -9.13 4.54
N PRO A 131 -11.40 -8.86 4.47
CA PRO A 131 -10.46 -9.80 3.88
C PRO A 131 -10.55 -11.17 4.55
N SER A 132 -10.61 -12.23 3.75
CA SER A 132 -10.70 -13.63 4.21
C SER A 132 -9.44 -14.45 3.95
N ARG A 133 -8.46 -13.89 3.22
CA ARG A 133 -7.16 -14.51 2.95
C ARG A 133 -6.01 -13.61 3.41
N SER A 134 -4.91 -14.20 3.86
CA SER A 134 -3.69 -13.46 4.16
C SER A 134 -2.99 -13.01 2.89
N GLY A 135 -2.21 -11.95 2.97
CA GLY A 135 -1.41 -11.45 1.87
C GLY A 135 -1.29 -9.94 1.85
N ASN A 136 -0.73 -9.43 0.74
CA ASN A 136 -0.66 -8.01 0.46
C ASN A 136 -1.98 -7.55 -0.12
N TYR A 137 -2.51 -6.43 0.34
CA TYR A 137 -3.75 -5.87 -0.18
C TYR A 137 -3.57 -4.41 -0.57
N LEU A 138 -4.07 -4.07 -1.75
CA LEU A 138 -4.31 -2.69 -2.15
C LEU A 138 -5.74 -2.30 -1.77
N LEU A 139 -5.86 -1.38 -0.82
CA LEU A 139 -7.08 -0.67 -0.54
C LEU A 139 -7.28 0.40 -1.61
N LYS A 140 -8.30 0.25 -2.44
CA LYS A 140 -8.66 1.23 -3.47
C LYS A 140 -9.81 2.09 -3.00
N VAL A 141 -9.70 3.41 -3.12
CA VAL A 141 -10.79 4.35 -2.87
C VAL A 141 -11.21 5.00 -4.18
N PHE A 142 -12.51 5.04 -4.47
CA PHE A 142 -13.07 5.50 -5.74
C PHE A 142 -14.44 6.19 -5.55
N LEU A 143 -14.90 6.92 -6.56
CA LEU A 143 -16.15 7.67 -6.53
C LEU A 143 -17.33 6.87 -7.10
N ASP A 144 -18.52 7.14 -6.58
CA ASP A 144 -19.83 6.73 -7.11
C ASP A 144 -20.01 5.22 -7.30
N GLY A 145 -19.21 4.40 -6.63
CA GLY A 145 -19.23 2.94 -6.80
C GLY A 145 -18.61 2.47 -8.12
N ASP A 146 -17.92 3.35 -8.85
CA ASP A 146 -17.26 3.05 -10.13
C ASP A 146 -15.74 2.92 -9.93
N THR A 147 -15.22 1.70 -10.09
CA THR A 147 -13.79 1.40 -9.94
C THR A 147 -12.89 2.12 -10.94
N ASN A 148 -13.44 2.64 -12.05
CA ASN A 148 -12.70 3.46 -13.00
C ASN A 148 -12.48 4.89 -12.50
N LYS A 149 -13.30 5.37 -11.56
CA LYS A 149 -13.15 6.67 -10.92
C LYS A 149 -12.23 6.58 -9.70
N LEU A 150 -11.05 6.00 -9.89
CA LEU A 150 -10.07 5.81 -8.83
C LEU A 150 -9.59 7.16 -8.28
N VAL A 151 -9.54 7.24 -6.95
CA VAL A 151 -9.21 8.45 -6.20
C VAL A 151 -7.81 8.32 -5.59
N PHE A 152 -7.58 7.25 -4.83
CA PHE A 152 -6.26 6.89 -4.35
C PHE A 152 -6.15 5.40 -3.99
N THR A 153 -4.93 4.93 -3.76
CA THR A 153 -4.62 3.59 -3.26
C THR A 153 -3.76 3.64 -2.00
N LYS A 154 -3.99 2.69 -1.09
CA LYS A 154 -3.17 2.45 0.09
C LYS A 154 -2.81 0.97 0.22
N GLN A 155 -1.60 0.68 0.65
CA GLN A 155 -1.14 -0.66 0.98
C GLN A 155 -1.65 -1.04 2.37
N MET A 156 -2.02 -2.30 2.53
CA MET A 156 -2.22 -2.93 3.82
C MET A 156 -1.78 -4.39 3.76
N LEU A 157 -1.44 -4.93 4.92
CA LEU A 157 -1.05 -6.32 5.08
C LEU A 157 -2.15 -7.05 5.85
N VAL A 158 -2.50 -8.24 5.38
CA VAL A 158 -3.42 -9.13 6.08
C VAL A 158 -2.65 -10.34 6.55
N LEU A 159 -2.48 -10.46 7.86
CA LEU A 159 -1.60 -11.42 8.50
C LEU A 159 -2.40 -12.63 9.01
N GLU A 160 -1.93 -13.82 8.68
CA GLU A 160 -2.30 -15.05 9.37
C GLU A 160 -1.09 -15.56 10.14
N VAL A 161 -1.17 -15.62 11.47
CA VAL A 161 -0.03 -15.97 12.32
C VAL A 161 0.18 -17.48 12.31
N LYS A 162 1.09 -17.94 11.43
CA LYS A 162 1.52 -19.35 11.30
C LYS A 162 3.01 -19.57 11.56
N ALA A 163 3.73 -18.51 11.90
CA ALA A 163 5.13 -18.57 12.26
C ALA A 163 5.45 -17.49 13.30
N ALA A 164 6.32 -17.82 14.24
CA ALA A 164 6.90 -16.86 15.16
C ALA A 164 8.23 -16.35 14.59
N ILE A 165 8.35 -15.04 14.38
CA ILE A 165 9.59 -14.41 13.92
C ILE A 165 10.27 -13.76 15.13
N ALA A 166 11.49 -14.19 15.43
CA ALA A 166 12.35 -13.52 16.40
C ALA A 166 13.44 -12.77 15.64
N GLY A 167 13.66 -11.49 15.98
CA GLY A 167 14.63 -10.63 15.32
C GLY A 167 15.38 -9.74 16.31
N ALA A 168 16.64 -9.44 15.99
CA ALA A 168 17.46 -8.52 16.74
C ALA A 168 18.31 -7.67 15.80
N VAL A 169 18.38 -6.37 16.08
CA VAL A 169 19.34 -5.47 15.45
C VAL A 169 20.65 -5.59 16.21
N ILE A 170 21.71 -5.99 15.51
CA ILE A 170 23.06 -6.15 16.04
C ILE A 170 24.04 -5.28 15.26
N GLN A 171 25.15 -4.92 15.89
CA GLN A 171 26.22 -4.21 15.21
C GLN A 171 26.93 -5.15 14.21
N PRO A 172 27.19 -4.71 12.97
CA PRO A 172 28.05 -5.44 12.04
C PRO A 172 29.48 -5.55 12.59
N PHE A 173 30.19 -6.64 12.33
CA PHE A 173 31.59 -6.81 12.78
C PHE A 173 32.63 -6.27 11.78
N THR A 174 32.23 -6.08 10.53
CA THR A 174 33.12 -5.60 9.46
C THR A 174 33.46 -4.13 9.70
N PRO A 175 34.75 -3.75 9.83
CA PRO A 175 35.16 -2.38 10.20
C PRO A 175 34.54 -1.29 9.32
N ASP A 176 34.48 -1.52 8.01
CA ASP A 176 33.99 -0.56 7.02
C ASP A 176 32.51 -0.16 7.21
N VAL A 177 31.73 -1.04 7.85
CA VAL A 177 30.28 -0.86 8.06
C VAL A 177 29.89 -0.82 9.54
N PHE A 178 30.87 -0.94 10.44
CA PHE A 178 30.68 -1.09 11.88
C PHE A 178 29.94 0.11 12.52
N THR A 179 30.22 1.33 12.07
CA THR A 179 29.62 2.56 12.59
C THR A 179 28.49 3.12 11.73
N THR A 180 28.31 2.60 10.52
CA THR A 180 27.41 3.17 9.51
C THR A 180 26.20 2.30 9.21
N HIS A 181 26.25 1.00 9.51
CA HIS A 181 25.18 0.06 9.20
C HIS A 181 24.63 -0.64 10.44
N GLN A 182 23.41 -1.16 10.31
CA GLN A 182 22.76 -2.02 11.28
C GLN A 182 22.54 -3.40 10.65
N LYS A 183 22.86 -4.48 11.37
CA LYS A 183 22.62 -5.85 10.90
C LYS A 183 21.38 -6.40 11.57
N LEU A 184 20.40 -6.84 10.79
CA LEU A 184 19.23 -7.55 11.31
C LEU A 184 19.51 -9.06 11.31
N LYS A 185 19.53 -9.68 12.49
CA LYS A 185 19.54 -11.15 12.64
C LYS A 185 18.13 -11.60 12.99
N PHE A 186 17.55 -12.52 12.22
CA PHE A 186 16.22 -13.05 12.51
C PHE A 186 16.15 -14.57 12.32
N SER A 187 15.18 -15.20 12.97
CA SER A 187 14.83 -16.61 12.83
C SER A 187 13.31 -16.74 12.78
N ALA A 188 12.79 -17.61 11.91
CA ALA A 188 11.37 -17.94 11.85
C ALA A 188 11.16 -19.37 12.37
N VAL A 189 10.31 -19.52 13.38
CA VAL A 189 9.86 -20.82 13.88
C VAL A 189 8.49 -21.07 13.28
N LEU A 190 8.41 -22.04 12.38
CA LEU A 190 7.17 -22.39 11.68
C LEU A 190 6.28 -23.21 12.61
N GLN A 191 5.00 -22.90 12.65
CA GLN A 191 3.98 -23.65 13.39
C GLN A 191 2.86 -24.03 12.41
N GLY A 192 2.75 -25.32 12.10
CA GLY A 192 1.68 -25.81 11.21
C GLY A 192 1.84 -25.45 9.73
N ILE A 193 3.04 -25.05 9.29
CA ILE A 193 3.40 -24.95 7.86
C ILE A 193 4.32 -26.13 7.54
N ASN A 194 3.86 -27.06 6.70
CA ASN A 194 4.74 -28.08 6.12
C ASN A 194 5.56 -27.43 5.01
N THR A 195 6.82 -27.13 5.30
CA THR A 195 7.80 -26.75 4.27
C THR A 195 8.52 -28.02 3.83
N PHE A 196 8.06 -28.60 2.72
CA PHE A 196 8.84 -29.56 1.96
C PHE A 196 9.69 -28.81 0.93
#